data_AF-A0A382VRC1-F1
#
_entry.id   AF-A0A382VRC1-F1
#
_cell.length_a   1.000
_cell.length_b   1.000
_cell.length_c   1.000
_cell.angle_alpha   90.00
_cell.angle_beta   90.00
_cell.angle_gamma   90.00
#
_symmetry.space_group_name_H-M   'P 1'
#
loop_
_entity.id
_entity.type
_entity.pdbx_description
1 polymer ?
#
loop_
_entity_poly.entity_id
_entity_poly.type
_entity_poly.pdbx_seq_one_letter_code
_entity_poly.pdbx_strand_id
1 'polypeptide(L)' 'KIKRELEFAIPELVNLYGLTGAAKELGVGKATLSYWMLKLDIEYRKVALAPGESIEIRRLSG' A
#
# COMPACT_ATOMS: atom_id res chain seq x y z
N LYS A 1 4.56 -16.01 6.78
CA LYS A 1 3.07 -16.07 6.70
C LYS A 1 2.51 -14.88 7.44
N ILE A 2 1.78 -13.99 6.77
CA ILE A 2 1.13 -12.83 7.40
C ILE A 2 0.04 -13.34 8.35
N LYS A 3 0.05 -12.85 9.59
CA LYS A 3 -0.92 -13.21 10.64
C LYS A 3 -1.91 -12.07 10.94
N ARG A 4 -1.92 -11.02 10.11
CA ARG A 4 -2.78 -9.84 10.24
C ARG A 4 -3.74 -9.77 9.05
N GLU A 5 -4.86 -9.09 9.22
CA GLU A 5 -5.82 -8.84 8.16
C GLU A 5 -5.19 -8.05 7.01
N LEU A 6 -5.67 -8.29 5.79
CA LEU A 6 -5.08 -7.71 4.59
C LEU A 6 -5.29 -6.20 4.52
N GLU A 7 -6.37 -5.67 5.09
CA GLU A 7 -6.63 -4.23 5.18
C GLU A 7 -5.50 -3.46 5.86
N PHE A 8 -4.81 -4.08 6.82
CA PHE A 8 -3.68 -3.46 7.52
C PHE A 8 -2.33 -3.85 6.91
N ALA A 9 -2.18 -5.11 6.52
CA ALA A 9 -0.90 -5.61 6.02
C ALA A 9 -0.55 -5.04 4.63
N ILE A 10 -1.53 -4.88 3.74
CA ILE A 10 -1.28 -4.39 2.38
C ILE A 10 -0.74 -2.95 2.38
N PRO A 11 -1.35 -1.96 3.06
CA PRO A 11 -0.82 -0.60 3.09
C PRO A 11 0.60 -0.52 3.68
N GLU A 12 0.88 -1.27 4.75
CA GLU A 12 2.21 -1.34 5.36
C GLU A 12 3.25 -1.85 4.35
N LEU A 13 2.97 -2.96 3.67
CA LEU A 13 3.88 -3.54 2.67
C LEU A 13 4.06 -2.62 1.45
N VAL A 14 3.00 -1.96 0.99
CA VAL A 14 3.07 -1.04 -0.15
C VAL A 14 3.88 0.22 0.20
N ASN A 15 3.79 0.72 1.43
CA ASN A 15 4.63 1.84 1.89
C ASN A 15 6.11 1.45 1.99
N LEU A 16 6.40 0.23 2.45
CA LEU A 16 7.77 -0.26 2.61
C LEU A 16 8.44 -0.63 1.28
N TYR A 17 7.72 -1.32 0.40
CA TYR A 17 8.31 -1.99 -0.77
C TYR A 17 7.73 -1.52 -2.11
N GLY A 18 6.74 -0.62 -2.09
CA GLY A 18 5.95 -0.28 -3.26
C GLY A 18 5.05 -1.44 -3.71
N LEU A 19 4.19 -1.16 -4.68
CA LEU A 19 3.16 -2.11 -5.15
C LEU A 19 3.74 -3.42 -5.69
N THR A 20 4.82 -3.35 -6.48
CA THR A 20 5.47 -4.54 -7.06
C THR A 20 6.17 -5.38 -5.98
N GLY A 21 6.87 -4.74 -5.03
CA GLY A 21 7.53 -5.44 -3.94
C GLY A 21 6.53 -6.10 -2.99
N ALA A 22 5.46 -5.40 -2.63
CA ALA A 22 4.38 -5.96 -1.83
C ALA A 22 3.73 -7.18 -2.48
N ALA A 23 3.48 -7.16 -3.80
CA ALA A 23 2.94 -8.30 -4.53
C ALA A 23 3.88 -9.52 -4.46
N LYS A 24 5.20 -9.28 -4.60
CA LYS A 24 6.22 -10.33 -4.46
C LYS A 24 6.22 -10.93 -3.06
N GLU A 25 6.17 -10.11 -2.00
CA GLU A 25 6.14 -10.61 -0.62
C GLU A 25 4.87 -11.38 -0.27
N LEU A 26 3.75 -11.04 -0.91
CA LEU A 26 2.49 -11.76 -0.78
C LEU A 26 2.42 -13.01 -1.66
N GLY A 27 3.39 -13.22 -2.55
CA GLY A 27 3.40 -14.34 -3.49
C GLY A 27 2.28 -14.28 -4.53
N VAL A 28 1.82 -13.08 -4.88
CA VAL A 28 0.72 -12.86 -5.84
C VAL A 28 1.15 -12.00 -7.01
N GLY A 29 0.36 -12.05 -8.10
CA GLY A 29 0.54 -11.13 -9.21
C GLY A 29 0.14 -9.70 -8.82
N LYS A 30 0.80 -8.71 -9.45
CA LYS A 30 0.47 -7.28 -9.24
C LYS A 30 -1.01 -6.97 -9.50
N ALA A 31 -1.60 -7.58 -10.54
CA ALA A 31 -3.03 -7.42 -10.85
C ALA A 31 -3.94 -7.97 -9.75
N THR A 32 -3.58 -9.09 -9.13
CA THR A 32 -4.28 -9.67 -7.99
C THR A 32 -4.23 -8.75 -6.78
N LEU A 33 -3.04 -8.20 -6.47
CA LEU A 33 -2.90 -7.25 -5.37
C LEU A 33 -3.72 -5.97 -5.62
N SER A 34 -3.67 -5.43 -6.84
CA SER A 34 -4.50 -4.29 -7.24
C SER A 34 -6.00 -4.58 -7.11
N TYR A 35 -6.43 -5.78 -7.49
CA TYR A 35 -7.83 -6.20 -7.31
C TYR A 35 -8.22 -6.30 -5.83
N TRP A 36 -7.36 -6.83 -4.96
CA TRP A 36 -7.62 -6.86 -3.52
C TRP A 36 -7.73 -5.47 -2.92
N MET A 37 -6.84 -4.56 -3.28
CA MET A 37 -6.90 -3.17 -2.83
C MET A 37 -8.22 -2.51 -3.21
N LEU A 38 -8.70 -2.73 -4.44
CA LEU A 38 -10.01 -2.25 -4.87
C LEU A 38 -11.15 -2.84 -4.01
N LYS A 39 -11.12 -4.15 -3.73
CA LYS A 39 -12.19 -4.81 -2.96
C LYS A 39 -12.18 -4.47 -1.47
N LEU A 40 -11.03 -4.08 -0.94
CA LEU A 40 -10.83 -3.67 0.45
C LEU A 40 -10.89 -2.15 0.64
N ASP A 41 -11.27 -1.41 -0.40
CA ASP A 41 -11.33 0.07 -0.39
C ASP A 41 -10.01 0.74 0.04
N ILE A 42 -8.89 0.19 -0.41
CA ILE A 42 -7.55 0.71 -0.14
C ILE A 42 -7.14 1.64 -1.29
N GLU A 43 -7.07 2.94 -1.00
CA GLU A 43 -6.54 3.93 -1.94
C GLU A 43 -5.00 4.00 -1.86
N TYR A 44 -4.34 3.97 -3.02
CA TYR A 44 -2.90 4.16 -3.14
C TYR A 44 -2.59 5.42 -3.94
N ARG A 45 -1.72 6.27 -3.38
CA ARG A 45 -1.20 7.47 -4.05
C ARG A 45 0.31 7.41 -4.11
N LYS A 46 0.88 7.65 -5.29
CA LYS A 46 2.31 7.83 -5.47
C LYS A 46 2.61 9.32 -5.49
N VAL A 47 3.52 9.76 -4.63
CA VAL A 47 3.99 11.15 -4.57
C VAL A 47 5.49 11.15 -4.84
N ALA A 48 5.93 12.00 -5.77
CA ALA A 48 7.34 12.27 -5.98
C ALA A 48 7.77 13.38 -5.00
N LEU A 49 8.88 13.15 -4.30
CA LEU A 49 9.46 14.09 -3.35
C LEU A 49 10.88 14.44 -3.82
N ALA A 50 11.25 15.71 -3.72
CA ALA A 50 12.63 16.14 -3.90
C ALA A 50 13.48 15.71 -2.69
N PRO A 51 14.83 15.67 -2.82
CA PRO A 51 15.70 15.37 -1.69
C PRO A 51 15.45 16.32 -0.51
N GLY A 52 15.20 15.76 0.67
CA GLY A 52 14.90 16.51 1.89
C GLY A 52 13.42 16.87 2.08
N GLU A 53 12.54 16.60 1.11
CA GLU A 53 11.10 16.76 1.30
C GLU A 53 10.48 15.55 2.02
N SER A 54 9.44 15.82 2.79
CA SER A 54 8.63 14.82 3.47
C SER A 54 7.15 15.10 3.23
N ILE A 55 6.33 14.05 3.17
CA ILE A 55 4.88 14.17 3.13
C ILE A 55 4.27 13.76 4.46
N GLU A 56 3.33 14.57 4.95
CA GLU A 56 2.50 14.23 6.09
C GLU A 56 1.07 13.97 5.59
N ILE A 57 0.49 12.83 5.98
CA ILE A 57 -0.88 12.47 5.63
C ILE A 57 -1.77 12.81 6.83
N ARG A 58 -2.69 13.77 6.66
CA ARG A 58 -3.69 14.13 7.66
C ARG A 58 -5.06 13.66 7.20
N ARG A 59 -5.78 12.94 8.07
CA ARG A 59 -7.22 12.71 7.86
C ARG A 59 -7.96 13.95 8.35
N LEU A 60 -8.54 14.69 7.40
CA LEU A 60 -9.55 15.68 7.71
C LEU A 60 -10.84 14.90 7.99
N SER A 61 -11.02 14.45 9.22
CA SER A 61 -12.30 13.86 9.65
C SER A 61 -13.41 14.88 9.41
N GLY A 62 -14.41 14.48 8.62
CA GLY A 62 -15.74 15.10 8.58
C GLY A 62 -16.65 14.48 9.63
#